data_AF-A0A9E4DV05-F1
#
_entry.id   AF-A0A9E4DV05-F1
#
_cell.length_a   1.000
_cell.length_b   1.000
_cell.length_c   1.000
_cell.angle_alpha   90.00
_cell.angle_beta   90.00
_cell.angle_gamma   90.00
#
_symmetry.space_group_name_H-M   'P 1'
#
loop_
_entity.id
_entity.type
_entity.pdbx_description
1 polymer ?
#
loop_
_entity_poly.entity_id
_entity_poly.type
_entity_poly.pdbx_seq_one_letter_code
_entity_poly.pdbx_strand_id
1 'polypeptide(L)'
;MLTLAEARERALSRIRSQSANLLAGGELELLDDDTLERDWGWVFFFARRLRTESGHPGYEPWSEGPLIVNRFDGSVHGTGGEHPGEYYVTRYDTEFRRDREGWLLVLRDLDARSSSALQALREVLDLVPREADDLVRRLPAVVMEGPRPEIVRARQELLAAGVRAEVKRA
;
A
#
# COMPACT_ATOMS: atom_id res chain seq x y z
N MET A 1 -5.09 5.38 11.26
CA MET A 1 -5.12 6.25 10.05
C MET A 1 -4.24 7.44 10.35
N LEU A 2 -3.33 7.78 9.44
CA LEU A 2 -2.42 8.91 9.60
C LEU A 2 -3.14 10.24 9.46
N THR A 3 -2.61 11.25 10.14
CA THR A 3 -2.91 12.68 9.95
C THR A 3 -2.03 13.30 8.87
N LEU A 4 -2.41 14.47 8.34
CA LEU A 4 -1.57 15.23 7.40
C LEU A 4 -0.19 15.54 7.99
N ALA A 5 -0.13 15.91 9.28
CA ALA A 5 1.12 16.20 9.95
C ALA A 5 2.07 14.99 9.98
N GLU A 6 1.55 13.80 10.31
CA GLU A 6 2.35 12.57 10.31
C GLU A 6 2.74 12.13 8.88
N ALA A 7 1.86 12.32 7.90
CA ALA A 7 2.16 12.05 6.50
C ALA A 7 3.26 12.98 5.97
N ARG A 8 3.19 14.27 6.34
CA ARG A 8 4.21 15.27 6.00
C ARG A 8 5.55 14.93 6.62
N GLU A 9 5.60 14.50 7.87
CA GLU A 9 6.86 14.08 8.52
C GLU A 9 7.48 12.87 7.81
N ARG A 10 6.66 11.92 7.35
CA ARG A 10 7.14 10.77 6.55
C ARG A 10 7.70 11.22 5.19
N ALA A 11 7.04 12.14 4.51
CA ALA A 11 7.54 12.71 3.26
C ALA A 11 8.86 13.47 3.48
N LEU A 12 8.94 14.30 4.54
CA LEU A 12 10.15 15.00 4.94
C LEU A 12 11.31 14.04 5.24
N SER A 13 11.04 12.98 6.01
CA SER A 13 12.04 11.96 6.30
C SER A 13 12.57 11.33 5.02
N ARG A 14 11.70 10.99 4.05
CA ARG A 14 12.07 10.41 2.76
C ARG A 14 12.95 11.34 1.92
N ILE A 15 12.58 12.62 1.80
CA ILE A 15 13.38 13.59 1.03
C ILE A 15 14.71 13.94 1.71
N ARG A 16 14.77 13.94 3.05
CA ARG A 16 16.02 14.15 3.79
C ARG A 16 17.00 13.00 3.55
N SER A 17 16.50 11.76 3.57
CA SER A 17 17.31 10.59 3.20
C SER A 17 17.81 10.64 1.76
N GLN A 18 17.02 11.18 0.81
CA GLN A 18 17.47 11.42 -0.57
C GLN A 18 18.53 12.53 -0.64
N SER A 19 18.30 13.64 0.06
CA SER A 19 19.19 14.81 0.07
C SER A 19 20.58 14.46 0.59
N ALA A 20 20.67 13.59 1.61
CA ALA A 20 21.94 13.13 2.17
C ALA A 20 22.82 12.38 1.15
N ASN A 21 22.23 11.81 0.09
CA ASN A 21 22.94 11.09 -0.95
C ASN A 21 23.32 11.98 -2.16
N LEU A 22 22.96 13.27 -2.13
CA LEU A 22 23.27 14.20 -3.22
C LEU A 22 24.70 14.69 -3.13
N LEU A 23 25.52 14.29 -4.11
CA LEU A 23 26.92 14.70 -4.27
C LEU A 23 27.11 16.23 -4.40
N ALA A 24 26.04 16.98 -4.71
CA ALA A 24 26.10 18.42 -5.02
C ALA A 24 25.42 19.35 -3.99
N GLY A 25 25.13 18.89 -2.77
CA GLY A 25 24.75 19.78 -1.66
C GLY A 25 23.46 20.59 -1.85
N GLY A 26 22.45 20.03 -2.53
CA GLY A 26 21.13 20.64 -2.65
C GLY A 26 20.22 20.27 -1.47
N GLU A 27 19.63 21.26 -0.82
CA GLU A 27 18.54 21.04 0.14
C GLU A 27 17.23 20.80 -0.64
N LEU A 28 16.56 19.68 -0.39
CA LEU A 28 15.21 19.43 -0.90
C LEU A 28 14.18 19.97 0.09
N GLU A 29 13.14 20.62 -0.42
CA GLU A 29 12.07 21.21 0.37
C GLU A 29 10.70 20.80 -0.22
N LEU A 30 9.74 20.51 0.65
CA LEU A 30 8.37 20.25 0.24
C LEU A 30 7.69 21.56 -0.21
N LEU A 31 6.95 21.48 -1.30
CA LEU A 31 6.07 22.55 -1.78
C LEU A 31 4.71 22.36 -1.12
N ASP A 32 4.57 22.85 0.12
CA ASP A 32 3.37 22.58 0.95
C ASP A 32 2.08 23.03 0.25
N ASP A 33 2.09 24.16 -0.46
CA ASP A 33 0.95 24.70 -1.21
C ASP A 33 0.51 23.81 -2.38
N ASP A 34 1.40 22.96 -2.89
CA ASP A 34 1.10 22.03 -4.00
C ASP A 34 0.62 20.66 -3.49
N THR A 35 0.50 20.47 -2.17
CA THR A 35 0.08 19.19 -1.59
C THR A 35 -1.33 18.82 -2.04
N LEU A 36 -1.49 17.63 -2.63
CA LEU A 36 -2.81 17.11 -3.00
C LEU A 36 -3.30 16.12 -1.94
N GLU A 37 -4.50 16.35 -1.42
CA GLU A 37 -5.21 15.39 -0.57
C GLU A 37 -6.14 14.49 -1.40
N ARG A 38 -6.14 13.20 -1.05
CA ARG A 38 -6.98 12.16 -1.64
C ARG A 38 -7.60 11.30 -0.53
N ASP A 39 -8.64 10.54 -0.88
CA ASP A 39 -9.28 9.57 0.02
C ASP A 39 -8.30 8.50 0.52
N TRP A 40 -7.29 8.17 -0.29
CA TRP A 40 -6.21 7.25 0.05
C TRP A 40 -4.99 7.86 0.73
N GLY A 41 -4.88 9.19 0.82
CA GLY A 41 -3.73 9.82 1.45
C GLY A 41 -3.35 11.17 0.86
N TRP A 42 -2.04 11.41 0.69
CA TRP A 42 -1.51 12.70 0.25
C TRP A 42 -0.42 12.53 -0.79
N VAL A 43 -0.28 13.55 -1.63
CA VAL A 43 0.77 13.69 -2.64
C VAL A 43 1.57 14.93 -2.28
N PHE A 44 2.85 14.76 -2.01
CA PHE A 44 3.76 15.84 -1.67
C PHE A 44 4.70 16.11 -2.84
N PHE A 45 4.65 17.34 -3.35
CA PHE A 45 5.62 17.83 -4.32
C PHE A 45 6.80 18.41 -3.57
N PHE A 46 7.98 18.31 -4.17
CA PHE A 46 9.19 18.84 -3.59
C PHE A 46 10.15 19.29 -4.69
N ALA A 47 10.99 20.24 -4.35
CA ALA A 47 11.92 20.85 -5.29
C ALA A 47 13.28 21.05 -4.61
N ARG A 48 14.31 21.20 -5.43
CA ARG A 48 15.61 21.61 -4.93
C ARG A 48 15.57 23.11 -4.65
N ARG A 49 15.91 23.47 -3.41
CA ARG A 49 16.13 24.87 -3.03
C ARG A 49 17.47 25.33 -3.58
N LEU A 50 17.44 26.32 -4.48
CA LEU A 50 18.62 26.96 -5.04
C LEU A 50 18.80 28.34 -4.41
N ARG A 51 20.03 28.68 -4.02
CA ARG A 51 20.38 30.07 -3.75
C ARG A 51 20.82 30.72 -5.05
N THR A 52 20.08 31.73 -5.48
CA THR A 52 20.48 32.55 -6.63
C THR A 52 21.55 33.57 -6.22
N GLU A 53 22.29 34.12 -7.18
CA GLU A 53 23.27 35.19 -6.95
C GLU A 53 22.64 36.44 -6.30
N SER A 54 21.34 36.66 -6.55
CA SER A 54 20.56 37.72 -5.92
C SER A 54 20.25 37.51 -4.44
N GLY A 55 20.65 36.37 -3.85
CA GLY A 55 20.36 36.01 -2.47
C GLY A 55 18.94 35.51 -2.23
N HIS A 56 18.06 35.62 -3.22
CA HIS A 56 16.70 35.08 -3.16
C HIS A 56 16.69 33.56 -3.40
N PRO A 57 15.93 32.80 -2.59
CA PRO A 57 15.73 31.38 -2.84
C PRO A 57 14.89 31.19 -4.11
N GLY A 58 15.38 30.37 -5.03
CA GLY A 58 14.63 29.85 -6.16
C GLY A 58 14.42 28.34 -6.00
N TYR A 59 13.50 27.77 -6.77
CA TYR A 59 13.21 26.34 -6.77
C TYR A 59 13.41 25.75 -8.16
N GLU A 60 14.08 24.60 -8.22
CA GLU A 60 14.23 23.81 -9.45
C GLU A 60 13.46 22.47 -9.30
N PRO A 61 12.63 22.09 -10.29
CA PRO A 61 11.92 20.81 -10.27
C PRO A 61 12.90 19.64 -10.10
N TRP A 62 12.65 18.78 -9.12
CA TRP A 62 13.48 17.61 -8.87
C TRP A 62 13.02 16.41 -9.73
N SER A 63 13.97 15.65 -10.27
CA SER A 63 13.73 14.57 -11.24
C SER A 63 13.23 13.24 -10.65
N GLU A 64 12.88 13.21 -9.35
CA GLU A 64 12.25 12.03 -8.73
C GLU A 64 10.73 12.18 -8.58
N GLY A 65 10.12 13.24 -9.14
CA GLY A 65 8.66 13.42 -9.09
C GLY A 65 8.12 13.57 -7.66
N PRO A 66 6.78 13.61 -7.47
CA PRO A 66 6.17 13.69 -6.14
C PRO A 66 6.37 12.44 -5.27
N LEU A 67 6.11 12.58 -3.97
CA LEU A 67 5.94 11.46 -3.04
C LEU A 67 4.47 11.20 -2.77
N ILE A 68 4.06 9.94 -2.76
CA ILE A 68 2.71 9.51 -2.39
C ILE A 68 2.77 8.86 -1.00
N VAL A 69 1.94 9.32 -0.06
CA VAL A 69 1.84 8.76 1.30
C VAL A 69 0.44 8.20 1.53
N ASN A 70 0.35 6.90 1.79
CA ASN A 70 -0.91 6.23 2.06
C ASN A 70 -1.35 6.44 3.53
N ARG A 71 -2.59 6.90 3.75
CA ARG A 71 -3.08 7.20 5.11
C ARG A 71 -3.45 5.99 5.94
N PHE A 72 -3.64 4.83 5.32
CA PHE A 72 -4.11 3.62 5.99
C PHE A 72 -2.97 2.83 6.60
N ASP A 73 -1.86 2.66 5.87
CA ASP A 73 -0.70 1.88 6.30
C ASP A 73 0.58 2.71 6.53
N GLY A 74 0.61 3.96 6.07
CA GLY A 74 1.77 4.84 6.20
C GLY A 74 2.93 4.54 5.26
N SER A 75 2.69 3.72 4.24
CA SER A 75 3.64 3.52 3.15
C SER A 75 3.92 4.84 2.42
N VAL A 76 5.18 4.99 1.98
CA VAL A 76 5.67 6.14 1.22
C VAL A 76 6.19 5.63 -0.12
N HIS A 77 5.60 6.10 -1.21
CA HIS A 77 5.97 5.73 -2.56
C HIS A 77 6.67 6.92 -3.22
N GLY A 78 7.93 6.74 -3.59
CA GLY A 78 8.59 7.66 -4.52
C GLY A 78 8.02 7.45 -5.91
N THR A 79 7.63 8.54 -6.57
CA THR A 79 7.36 8.48 -8.00
C THR A 79 8.67 8.66 -8.77
N GLY A 80 8.66 8.54 -10.09
CA GLY A 80 9.83 8.89 -10.90
C GLY A 80 9.66 10.30 -11.47
N GLY A 81 10.67 10.81 -12.17
CA GLY A 81 10.54 12.05 -12.96
C GLY A 81 10.22 11.83 -14.43
N GLU A 82 9.91 10.60 -14.85
CA GLU A 82 9.70 10.26 -16.26
C GLU A 82 8.35 10.78 -16.81
N HIS A 83 7.40 11.07 -15.92
CA HIS A 83 6.06 11.55 -16.26
C HIS A 83 5.62 12.73 -15.38
N PRO A 84 4.63 13.52 -15.82
CA PRO A 84 4.02 14.56 -14.97
C PRO A 84 3.41 13.97 -13.69
N GLY A 85 3.36 14.75 -12.60
CA GLY A 85 2.84 14.29 -11.31
C GLY A 85 1.43 13.67 -11.40
N GLU A 86 0.53 14.27 -12.19
CA GLU A 86 -0.84 13.79 -12.41
C GLU A 86 -0.92 12.33 -12.90
N TYR A 87 0.06 11.90 -13.71
CA TYR A 87 0.13 10.52 -14.19
C TYR A 87 0.29 9.55 -13.03
N TYR A 88 1.21 9.83 -12.10
CA TYR A 88 1.46 8.98 -10.95
C TYR A 88 0.30 8.99 -9.96
N VAL A 89 -0.34 10.14 -9.76
CA VAL A 89 -1.53 10.25 -8.90
C VAL A 89 -2.67 9.40 -9.47
N THR A 90 -2.94 9.50 -10.77
CA THR A 90 -4.01 8.74 -11.44
C THR A 90 -3.73 7.24 -11.42
N ARG A 91 -2.47 6.86 -11.67
CA ARG A 91 -2.04 5.46 -11.60
C ARG A 91 -2.23 4.88 -10.20
N TYR A 92 -1.75 5.58 -9.18
CA TYR A 92 -1.88 5.14 -7.79
C TYR A 92 -3.35 5.03 -7.38
N ASP A 93 -4.17 6.01 -7.75
CA ASP A 93 -5.61 6.00 -7.49
C ASP A 93 -6.31 4.80 -8.13
N THR A 94 -5.96 4.48 -9.37
CA THR A 94 -6.49 3.31 -10.10
C THR A 94 -6.07 2.00 -9.44
N GLU A 95 -4.78 1.87 -9.09
CA GLU A 95 -4.24 0.69 -8.41
C GLU A 95 -4.87 0.53 -7.02
N PHE A 96 -5.02 1.61 -6.27
CA PHE A 96 -5.64 1.64 -4.95
C PHE A 96 -7.10 1.18 -4.99
N ARG A 97 -7.90 1.70 -5.91
CA ARG A 97 -9.29 1.26 -6.10
C ARG A 97 -9.37 -0.20 -6.52
N ARG A 98 -8.51 -0.61 -7.47
CA ARG A 98 -8.43 -1.99 -7.93
C ARG A 98 -8.11 -2.95 -6.79
N ASP A 99 -7.27 -2.56 -5.84
CA ASP A 99 -6.92 -3.40 -4.69
C ASP A 99 -7.98 -3.43 -3.60
N ARG A 100 -9.01 -2.57 -3.64
CA ARG A 100 -10.09 -2.55 -2.64
C ARG A 100 -11.35 -3.27 -3.04
N GLU A 101 -11.52 -3.62 -4.31
CA GLU A 101 -12.77 -4.17 -4.81
C GLU A 101 -12.56 -5.47 -5.58
N GLY A 102 -13.48 -6.42 -5.40
CA GLY A 102 -13.62 -7.60 -6.24
C GLY A 102 -12.48 -8.62 -6.12
N TRP A 103 -11.97 -8.87 -4.91
CA TRP A 103 -11.04 -9.97 -4.66
C TRP A 103 -11.68 -11.07 -3.83
N LEU A 104 -11.45 -12.31 -4.25
CA LEU A 104 -12.00 -13.52 -3.65
C LEU A 104 -10.87 -14.39 -3.12
N LEU A 105 -11.05 -14.92 -1.92
CA LEU A 105 -10.26 -16.03 -1.40
C LEU A 105 -10.98 -17.35 -1.73
N VAL A 106 -10.31 -18.22 -2.47
CA VAL A 106 -10.82 -19.54 -2.82
C VAL A 106 -10.00 -20.60 -2.13
N LEU A 107 -10.63 -21.42 -1.29
CA LEU A 107 -10.01 -22.63 -0.78
C LEU A 107 -10.14 -23.74 -1.81
N ARG A 108 -9.03 -24.41 -2.08
CA ARG A 108 -8.96 -25.53 -3.01
C ARG A 108 -9.07 -26.86 -2.31
N ASP A 109 -8.27 -27.02 -1.27
CA ASP A 109 -8.11 -28.28 -0.57
C ASP A 109 -7.46 -28.04 0.80
N LEU A 110 -7.74 -28.91 1.76
CA LEU A 110 -7.00 -29.02 3.02
C LEU A 110 -7.00 -30.47 3.52
N ASP A 111 -5.94 -30.84 4.24
CA ASP A 111 -5.95 -32.10 4.98
C ASP A 111 -6.88 -31.97 6.19
N ALA A 112 -8.09 -32.52 6.10
CA ALA A 112 -9.08 -32.50 7.18
C ALA A 112 -8.60 -33.20 8.47
N ARG A 113 -7.51 -33.97 8.42
CA ARG A 113 -6.89 -34.56 9.61
C ARG A 113 -5.89 -33.63 10.29
N SER A 114 -5.49 -32.57 9.61
CA SER A 114 -4.58 -31.57 10.15
C SER A 114 -5.32 -30.65 11.11
N SER A 115 -5.07 -30.84 12.41
CA SER A 115 -5.60 -29.96 13.45
C SER A 115 -5.13 -28.51 13.28
N SER A 116 -3.90 -28.29 12.79
CA SER A 116 -3.40 -26.94 12.51
C SER A 116 -4.13 -26.28 11.34
N ALA A 117 -4.45 -27.04 10.29
CA ALA A 117 -5.19 -26.51 9.14
C ALA A 117 -6.62 -26.12 9.53
N LEU A 118 -7.31 -26.98 10.27
CA LEU A 118 -8.67 -26.70 10.75
C LEU A 118 -8.71 -25.54 11.76
N GLN A 119 -7.71 -25.42 12.62
CA GLN A 119 -7.63 -24.31 13.57
C GLN A 119 -7.40 -22.99 12.82
N ALA A 120 -6.44 -22.94 11.90
CA ALA A 120 -6.19 -21.74 11.10
C ALA A 120 -7.40 -21.32 10.26
N LEU A 121 -8.11 -22.28 9.68
CA LEU A 121 -9.35 -22.01 8.94
C LEU A 121 -10.39 -21.29 9.81
N ARG A 122 -10.57 -21.76 11.05
CA ARG A 122 -11.52 -21.17 12.00
C ARG A 122 -11.09 -19.79 12.46
N GLU A 123 -9.81 -19.59 12.74
CA GLU A 123 -9.29 -18.30 13.19
C GLU A 123 -9.33 -17.23 12.08
N VAL A 124 -8.91 -17.60 10.86
CA VAL A 124 -8.82 -16.66 9.73
C VAL A 124 -10.20 -16.24 9.23
N LEU A 125 -11.17 -17.17 9.22
CA LEU A 125 -12.51 -16.94 8.70
C LEU A 125 -13.57 -16.70 9.78
N ASP A 126 -13.15 -16.64 11.06
CA ASP A 126 -14.01 -16.52 12.23
C ASP A 126 -15.15 -17.56 12.26
N LEU A 127 -14.82 -18.82 11.95
CA LEU A 127 -15.80 -19.91 11.84
C LEU A 127 -15.91 -20.72 13.13
N VAL A 128 -17.13 -21.11 13.48
CA VAL A 128 -17.37 -22.13 14.50
C VAL A 128 -17.00 -23.53 13.97
N PRO A 129 -16.72 -24.53 14.83
CA PRO A 129 -16.28 -25.86 14.38
C PRO A 129 -17.18 -26.51 13.31
N ARG A 130 -18.51 -26.38 13.45
CA ARG A 130 -19.46 -26.97 12.49
C ARG A 130 -19.38 -26.31 11.11
N GLU A 131 -19.21 -25.00 11.06
CA GLU A 131 -19.08 -24.27 9.78
C GLU A 131 -17.78 -24.62 9.07
N ALA A 132 -16.70 -24.82 9.83
CA ALA A 132 -15.43 -25.31 9.29
C ALA A 132 -15.59 -26.71 8.67
N ASP A 133 -16.24 -27.65 9.38
CA ASP A 133 -16.51 -28.99 8.85
C ASP A 133 -17.38 -28.95 7.59
N ASP A 134 -18.43 -28.13 7.59
CA ASP A 134 -19.33 -27.98 6.45
C ASP A 134 -18.65 -27.30 5.26
N LEU A 135 -17.72 -26.38 5.51
CA LEU A 135 -16.89 -25.76 4.47
C LEU A 135 -15.93 -26.78 3.84
N VAL A 136 -15.26 -27.61 4.65
CA VAL A 136 -14.34 -28.66 4.17
C VAL A 136 -15.05 -29.61 3.22
N ARG A 137 -16.30 -29.98 3.50
CA ARG A 137 -17.10 -30.87 2.65
C ARG A 137 -17.50 -30.26 1.30
N ARG A 138 -17.43 -28.93 1.17
CA ARG A 138 -17.88 -28.18 -0.01
C ARG A 138 -16.73 -27.65 -0.87
N LEU A 139 -15.49 -28.01 -0.56
CA LEU A 139 -14.35 -27.56 -1.34
C LEU A 139 -14.40 -28.08 -2.78
N PRO A 140 -13.91 -27.30 -3.76
CA PRO A 140 -13.37 -25.93 -3.61
C PRO A 140 -14.48 -24.89 -3.40
N ALA A 141 -14.24 -23.88 -2.56
CA ALA A 141 -15.24 -22.86 -2.22
C ALA A 141 -14.63 -21.45 -2.10
N VAL A 142 -15.41 -20.43 -2.46
CA VAL A 142 -15.14 -19.04 -2.10
C VAL A 142 -15.46 -18.87 -0.62
N VAL A 143 -14.51 -18.35 0.15
CA VAL A 143 -14.65 -18.24 1.61
C VAL A 143 -14.55 -16.83 2.13
N MET A 144 -14.04 -15.90 1.32
CA MET A 144 -13.94 -14.51 1.67
C MET A 144 -13.96 -13.66 0.40
N GLU A 145 -14.59 -12.51 0.49
CA GLU A 145 -14.58 -11.44 -0.51
C GLU A 145 -14.20 -10.13 0.18
N GLY A 146 -13.36 -9.32 -0.47
CA GLY A 146 -12.94 -8.06 0.12
C GLY A 146 -11.72 -7.43 -0.55
N PRO A 147 -11.07 -6.47 0.14
CA PRO A 147 -9.85 -5.84 -0.33
C PRO A 147 -8.70 -6.85 -0.48
N ARG A 148 -7.95 -6.75 -1.58
CA ARG A 148 -6.81 -7.60 -1.89
C ARG A 148 -5.82 -7.75 -0.73
N PRO A 149 -5.43 -6.70 0.03
CA PRO A 149 -4.49 -6.88 1.13
C PRO A 149 -4.99 -7.84 2.21
N GLU A 150 -6.29 -7.78 2.53
CA GLU A 150 -6.94 -8.68 3.50
C GLU A 150 -7.01 -10.10 2.95
N ILE A 151 -7.43 -10.26 1.69
CA ILE A 151 -7.47 -11.55 1.00
C ILE A 151 -6.08 -12.21 0.95
N VAL A 152 -5.03 -11.44 0.63
CA VAL A 152 -3.64 -11.93 0.57
C VAL A 152 -3.12 -12.32 1.94
N ARG A 153 -3.41 -11.52 2.97
CA ARG A 153 -3.01 -11.83 4.35
C ARG A 153 -3.64 -13.14 4.83
N ALA A 154 -4.96 -13.28 4.70
CA ALA A 154 -5.67 -14.50 5.05
C ALA A 154 -5.12 -15.72 4.28
N ARG A 155 -4.84 -15.57 2.99
CA ARG A 155 -4.20 -16.63 2.20
C ARG A 155 -2.85 -17.03 2.78
N GLN A 156 -2.00 -16.08 3.16
CA GLN A 156 -0.67 -16.38 3.72
C GLN A 156 -0.77 -17.15 5.03
N GLU A 157 -1.69 -16.76 5.91
CA GLU A 157 -1.95 -17.44 7.19
C GLU A 157 -2.44 -18.89 6.95
N LEU A 158 -3.35 -19.08 6.00
CA LEU A 158 -3.85 -20.41 5.62
C LEU A 158 -2.77 -21.29 4.96
N LEU A 159 -1.96 -20.72 4.07
CA LEU A 159 -0.85 -21.45 3.43
C LEU A 159 0.19 -21.91 4.45
N ALA A 160 0.51 -21.07 5.43
CA ALA A 160 1.42 -21.41 6.52
C ALA A 160 0.89 -22.59 7.36
N ALA A 161 -0.43 -22.76 7.46
CA ALA A 161 -1.09 -23.87 8.12
C ALA A 161 -1.30 -25.12 7.22
N GLY A 162 -0.86 -25.07 5.96
CA GLY A 162 -0.97 -26.18 5.00
C GLY A 162 -2.29 -26.24 4.22
N VAL A 163 -3.14 -25.21 4.30
CA VAL A 163 -4.38 -25.10 3.52
C VAL A 163 -4.04 -24.57 2.12
N ARG A 164 -4.51 -25.24 1.06
CA ARG A 164 -4.34 -24.75 -0.31
C ARG A 164 -5.39 -23.69 -0.61
N ALA A 165 -4.93 -22.45 -0.77
CA ALA A 165 -5.79 -21.31 -1.08
C ALA A 165 -5.25 -20.45 -2.24
N GLU A 166 -6.16 -19.85 -2.99
CA GLU A 166 -5.89 -18.99 -4.14
C GLU A 166 -6.60 -17.64 -4.00
N VAL A 167 -5.95 -16.58 -4.47
CA VAL A 167 -6.58 -15.26 -4.63
C VAL A 167 -7.06 -15.13 -6.07
N LYS A 168 -8.32 -14.75 -6.26
CA LYS A 168 -8.90 -14.46 -7.57
C LYS A 168 -9.53 -13.09 -7.60
N ARG A 169 -9.63 -12.53 -8.80
CA ARG A 169 -10.49 -11.37 -9.06
C ARG A 169 -11.89 -11.88 -9.41
N ALA A 170 -12.92 -11.27 -8.83
CA ALA A 170 -14.32 -11.50 -9.13
C ALA A 170 -14.66 -11.10 -10.57
#